data_AF-A0A968WG68-F1
#
_entry.id   AF-A0A968WG68-F1
#
_cell.length_a   1.000
_cell.length_b   1.000
_cell.length_c   1.000
_cell.angle_alpha   90.00
_cell.angle_beta   90.00
_cell.angle_gamma   90.00
#
_symmetry.space_group_name_H-M   'P 1'
#
loop_
_entity.id
_entity.type
_entity.pdbx_description
1 polymer ?
#
loop_
_entity_poly.entity_id
_entity_poly.type
_entity_poly.pdbx_seq_one_letter_code
_entity_poly.pdbx_strand_id
1 'polypeptide(L)'
;MPYNHNTFALAFIVPDFRDPKRYNILYRLEGHDARWHTALSGSVSYTNIPPGLYTFRVKTVDYGNQEKVASVRIHILQPFWTTWWFVLIVVAVVTFLIVAGIQIYLHKNQLDKLRLEELLKERTSEIEKSREELQLLNQKKDLIFSILSHDLRSPLTTLKGFLGILIGDGGQLSKEDIQRHAVTIRNSVTNSLDLIDNTLFWSLSQMGNITYTPTTVRLEPILEKIRGLYQLTADKKQIRLSFQYEENLRVNADENMLYVIVRNLVSNALKFTRESKTVTVLAFTKDESVCIQVVDQGVGMSTDQINRLLTMDQPVVKKGTSNEKGTGLGLLLCKQFVAMNKGMLTIYSHEQEGTTVSVTIPKAGVTV
;
A
#
# COMPACT_ATOMS: atom_id res chain seq x y z
N MET A 1 -24.59 10.41 -75.57
CA MET A 1 -25.48 10.93 -74.51
C MET A 1 -25.03 10.33 -73.19
N PRO A 2 -24.87 11.11 -72.13
CA PRO A 2 -24.60 10.57 -70.81
C PRO A 2 -25.79 9.73 -70.34
N TYR A 3 -25.55 8.81 -69.41
CA TYR A 3 -26.55 7.85 -68.92
C TYR A 3 -27.86 8.51 -68.46
N ASN A 4 -27.78 9.73 -67.90
CA ASN A 4 -28.91 10.51 -67.42
C ASN A 4 -29.83 11.07 -68.54
N HIS A 5 -29.42 11.00 -69.81
CA HIS A 5 -30.20 11.42 -70.97
C HIS A 5 -30.68 10.18 -71.76
N ASN A 6 -31.27 9.22 -71.06
CA ASN A 6 -31.81 7.98 -71.64
C ASN A 6 -33.26 8.11 -72.15
N THR A 7 -33.80 9.33 -72.10
CA THR A 7 -35.12 9.70 -72.61
C THR A 7 -34.93 10.84 -73.61
N PHE A 8 -35.33 10.63 -74.85
CA PHE A 8 -35.12 11.57 -75.95
C PHE A 8 -36.20 11.45 -77.02
N ALA A 9 -36.45 12.54 -77.73
CA ALA A 9 -37.35 12.58 -78.89
C ALA A 9 -36.56 12.91 -80.16
N LEU A 10 -36.87 12.21 -81.25
CA LEU A 10 -36.31 12.46 -82.57
C LEU A 10 -37.41 13.02 -83.46
N ALA A 11 -37.14 14.15 -84.09
CA ALA A 11 -38.01 14.73 -85.11
C ALA A 11 -37.42 14.46 -86.50
N PHE A 12 -38.28 14.17 -87.47
CA PHE A 12 -37.90 13.94 -88.87
C PHE A 12 -38.93 14.60 -89.79
N ILE A 13 -38.46 15.03 -90.96
CA ILE A 13 -39.27 15.76 -91.95
C ILE A 13 -39.04 15.10 -93.31
N VAL A 14 -40.13 14.88 -94.05
CA VAL A 14 -40.07 14.47 -95.45
C VAL A 14 -40.10 15.74 -96.30
N PRO A 15 -39.07 16.03 -97.12
CA PRO A 15 -38.95 17.30 -97.83
C PRO A 15 -39.90 17.48 -99.04
N ASP A 16 -41.04 16.78 -99.08
CA ASP A 16 -42.06 16.93 -100.12
C ASP A 16 -43.36 17.52 -99.54
N PHE A 17 -43.65 18.77 -99.90
CA PHE A 17 -44.74 19.57 -99.34
C PHE A 17 -46.01 19.58 -100.21
N ARG A 18 -46.01 18.90 -101.38
CA ARG A 18 -47.11 18.97 -102.35
C ARG A 18 -48.26 17.99 -102.03
N ASP A 19 -47.96 16.86 -101.39
CA ASP A 19 -48.97 15.92 -100.90
C ASP A 19 -48.45 15.08 -99.70
N PRO A 20 -48.62 15.55 -98.46
CA PRO A 20 -48.09 14.88 -97.26
C PRO A 20 -48.69 13.49 -96.99
N LYS A 21 -49.86 13.17 -97.56
CA LYS A 21 -50.54 11.87 -97.36
C LYS A 21 -50.03 10.79 -98.31
N ARG A 22 -49.11 11.14 -99.22
CA ARG A 22 -48.60 10.24 -100.26
C ARG A 22 -47.56 9.22 -99.77
N TYR A 23 -46.97 9.43 -98.59
CA TYR A 23 -45.87 8.62 -98.09
C TYR A 23 -46.22 7.90 -96.79
N ASN A 24 -46.01 6.58 -96.77
CA ASN A 24 -45.99 5.84 -95.51
C ASN A 24 -44.60 5.97 -94.87
N ILE A 25 -44.55 6.62 -93.72
CA ILE A 25 -43.31 6.80 -92.96
C ILE A 25 -43.18 5.68 -91.93
N LEU A 26 -42.10 4.93 -92.02
CA LEU A 26 -41.75 3.84 -91.12
C LEU A 26 -40.48 4.19 -90.36
N TYR A 27 -40.45 3.97 -89.05
CA TYR A 27 -39.27 4.19 -88.22
C TYR A 27 -38.92 2.95 -87.41
N ARG A 28 -37.66 2.84 -87.01
CA ARG A 28 -37.16 1.82 -86.10
C ARG A 28 -35.88 2.27 -85.41
N LEU A 29 -35.77 2.04 -84.11
CA LEU A 29 -34.51 2.15 -83.37
C LEU A 29 -33.81 0.79 -83.36
N GLU A 30 -32.84 0.60 -84.24
CA GLU A 30 -32.05 -0.63 -84.28
C GLU A 30 -31.24 -0.79 -83.00
N GLY A 31 -31.37 -1.97 -82.38
CA GLY A 31 -30.85 -2.26 -81.04
C GLY A 31 -31.91 -2.21 -79.93
N HIS A 32 -33.11 -1.69 -80.19
CA HIS A 32 -34.24 -1.66 -79.25
C HIS A 32 -35.53 -2.23 -79.87
N ASP A 33 -35.90 -1.78 -81.07
CA ASP A 33 -37.12 -2.18 -81.75
C ASP A 33 -36.88 -3.40 -82.65
N ALA A 34 -37.71 -4.45 -82.52
CA ALA A 34 -37.60 -5.65 -83.35
C ALA A 34 -38.21 -5.48 -84.77
N ARG A 35 -39.22 -4.60 -84.92
CA ARG A 35 -39.97 -4.39 -86.18
C ARG A 35 -40.05 -2.91 -86.54
N TRP A 36 -40.46 -2.60 -87.77
CA TRP A 36 -40.73 -1.23 -88.19
C TRP A 36 -42.10 -0.77 -87.67
N HIS A 37 -42.16 0.48 -87.22
CA HIS A 37 -43.37 1.11 -86.72
C HIS A 37 -43.78 2.25 -87.66
N THR A 38 -45.08 2.45 -87.86
CA THR A 38 -45.61 3.55 -88.67
C THR A 38 -45.62 4.83 -87.84
N ALA A 39 -45.03 5.90 -88.37
CA ALA A 39 -45.03 7.20 -87.72
C ALA A 39 -46.40 7.88 -87.83
N LEU A 40 -47.03 8.19 -86.70
CA LEU A 40 -48.28 8.95 -86.62
C LEU A 40 -48.05 10.47 -86.63
N SER A 41 -46.83 10.91 -86.35
CA SER A 41 -46.43 12.33 -86.31
C SER A 41 -44.98 12.49 -86.75
N GLY A 42 -44.54 13.72 -87.02
CA GLY A 42 -43.16 14.03 -87.41
C GLY A 42 -42.12 13.86 -86.27
N SER A 43 -42.50 13.31 -85.12
CA SER A 43 -41.58 13.00 -84.02
C SER A 43 -41.93 11.69 -83.31
N VAL A 44 -40.90 11.00 -82.82
CA VAL A 44 -40.99 9.77 -82.04
C VAL A 44 -40.19 9.95 -80.75
N SER A 45 -40.78 9.58 -79.61
CA SER A 45 -40.14 9.66 -78.30
C SER A 45 -39.80 8.27 -77.77
N TYR A 46 -38.59 8.13 -77.23
CA TYR A 46 -38.12 6.93 -76.55
C TYR A 46 -37.80 7.27 -75.09
N THR A 47 -38.23 6.42 -74.16
CA THR A 47 -38.07 6.61 -72.71
C THR A 47 -37.27 5.46 -72.11
N ASN A 48 -36.33 5.77 -71.22
CA ASN A 48 -35.56 4.81 -70.44
C ASN A 48 -34.81 3.75 -71.28
N ILE A 49 -34.15 4.20 -72.36
CA ILE A 49 -33.36 3.31 -73.22
C ILE A 49 -32.08 2.88 -72.50
N PRO A 50 -31.75 1.58 -72.42
CA PRO A 50 -30.53 1.10 -71.78
C PRO A 50 -29.24 1.70 -72.39
N PRO A 51 -28.10 1.66 -71.67
CA PRO A 51 -26.81 2.01 -72.27
C PRO A 51 -26.48 1.11 -73.45
N GLY A 52 -26.06 1.70 -74.56
CA GLY A 52 -25.85 0.96 -75.80
C GLY A 52 -25.66 1.85 -77.01
N LEU A 53 -25.40 1.19 -78.13
CA LEU A 53 -25.19 1.83 -79.42
C LEU A 53 -26.41 1.52 -80.29
N TYR A 54 -27.19 2.57 -80.56
CA TYR A 54 -28.45 2.49 -81.28
C TYR A 54 -28.35 3.24 -82.60
N THR A 55 -29.04 2.74 -83.62
CA THR A 55 -29.18 3.45 -84.90
C THR A 55 -30.65 3.68 -85.18
N PHE A 56 -31.08 4.93 -85.10
CA PHE A 56 -32.41 5.31 -85.51
C PHE A 56 -32.48 5.33 -87.03
N ARG A 57 -33.43 4.60 -87.62
CA ARG A 57 -33.70 4.64 -89.05
C ARG A 57 -35.13 5.08 -89.30
N VAL A 58 -35.31 5.94 -90.29
CA VAL A 58 -36.61 6.32 -90.82
C VAL A 58 -36.60 6.08 -92.32
N LYS A 59 -37.66 5.45 -92.84
CA LYS A 59 -37.84 5.23 -94.27
C LYS A 59 -39.21 5.68 -94.74
N THR A 60 -39.26 6.22 -95.96
CA THR A 60 -40.51 6.58 -96.63
C THR A 60 -40.76 5.62 -97.78
N VAL A 61 -42.00 5.15 -97.92
CA VAL A 61 -42.43 4.30 -99.05
C VAL A 61 -43.48 5.08 -99.86
N ASP A 62 -43.19 5.36 -101.14
CA ASP A 62 -44.13 5.97 -102.10
C ASP A 62 -45.05 4.90 -102.73
N TYR A 63 -46.15 5.30 -103.38
CA TYR A 63 -47.04 4.43 -104.16
C TYR A 63 -46.32 3.68 -105.30
N GLY A 64 -45.20 4.21 -105.79
CA GLY A 64 -44.31 3.55 -106.75
C GLY A 64 -43.34 2.53 -106.13
N ASN A 65 -43.49 2.22 -104.84
CA ASN A 65 -42.66 1.29 -104.06
C ASN A 65 -41.16 1.67 -103.98
N GLN A 66 -40.83 2.96 -104.16
CA GLN A 66 -39.48 3.46 -103.94
C GLN A 66 -39.25 3.79 -102.46
N GLU A 67 -38.19 3.23 -101.89
CA GLU A 67 -37.80 3.47 -100.50
C GLU A 67 -36.66 4.50 -100.41
N LYS A 68 -36.83 5.52 -99.58
CA LYS A 68 -35.73 6.40 -99.14
C LYS A 68 -35.52 6.25 -97.65
N VAL A 69 -34.28 6.07 -97.22
CA VAL A 69 -33.91 5.83 -95.82
C VAL A 69 -32.97 6.91 -95.33
N ALA A 70 -33.23 7.44 -94.13
CA ALA A 70 -32.30 8.27 -93.37
C ALA A 70 -31.97 7.58 -92.04
N SER A 71 -30.76 7.81 -91.52
CA SER A 71 -30.32 7.18 -90.27
C SER A 71 -29.47 8.11 -89.39
N VAL A 72 -29.60 7.98 -88.08
CA VAL A 72 -28.83 8.72 -87.06
C VAL A 72 -28.34 7.75 -85.99
N ARG A 73 -27.06 7.87 -85.61
CA ARG A 73 -26.43 7.04 -84.57
C ARG A 73 -26.57 7.70 -83.20
N ILE A 74 -26.98 6.93 -82.20
CA ILE A 74 -27.17 7.36 -80.82
C ILE A 74 -26.38 6.44 -79.92
N HIS A 75 -25.49 7.01 -79.11
CA HIS A 75 -24.66 6.26 -78.16
C HIS A 75 -25.01 6.72 -76.75
N ILE A 76 -25.56 5.83 -75.93
CA ILE A 76 -25.86 6.07 -74.52
C ILE A 76 -24.74 5.43 -73.69
N LEU A 77 -23.98 6.25 -72.97
CA LEU A 77 -22.82 5.81 -72.18
C LEU A 77 -23.25 4.99 -70.96
N GLN A 78 -22.46 3.96 -70.61
CA GLN A 78 -22.64 3.22 -69.36
C GLN A 78 -22.30 4.10 -68.15
N PRO A 79 -23.03 3.95 -67.02
CA PRO A 79 -22.71 4.70 -65.81
C PRO A 79 -21.41 4.21 -65.17
N PHE A 80 -20.67 5.11 -64.51
CA PHE A 80 -19.37 4.78 -63.93
C PHE A 80 -19.48 3.79 -62.76
N TRP A 81 -20.59 3.77 -62.01
CA TRP A 81 -20.75 2.87 -60.86
C TRP A 81 -20.96 1.39 -61.23
N THR A 82 -21.26 1.08 -62.49
CA THR A 82 -21.36 -0.30 -62.99
C THR A 82 -20.03 -0.82 -63.56
N THR A 83 -18.98 0.00 -63.57
CA THR A 83 -17.66 -0.40 -64.06
C THR A 83 -16.93 -1.25 -63.02
N TRP A 84 -16.15 -2.23 -63.47
CA TRP A 84 -15.44 -3.15 -62.59
C TRP A 84 -14.48 -2.44 -61.62
N TRP A 85 -13.82 -1.36 -62.06
CA TRP A 85 -12.88 -0.61 -61.23
C TRP A 85 -13.59 0.10 -60.06
N PHE A 86 -14.81 0.60 -60.25
CA PHE A 86 -15.57 1.26 -59.19
C PHE A 86 -15.97 0.26 -58.11
N VAL A 87 -16.44 -0.93 -58.51
CA VAL A 87 -16.76 -2.03 -57.59
C VAL A 87 -15.52 -2.44 -56.79
N LEU A 88 -14.35 -2.54 -57.42
CA LEU A 88 -13.10 -2.83 -56.71
C LEU A 88 -12.73 -1.76 -55.68
N ILE A 89 -12.92 -0.47 -55.99
CA ILE A 89 -12.69 0.62 -55.02
C ILE A 89 -13.61 0.48 -53.82
N VAL A 90 -14.91 0.22 -54.05
CA VAL A 90 -15.88 0.03 -52.94
C VAL A 90 -15.48 -1.14 -52.07
N VAL A 91 -15.13 -2.28 -52.66
CA VAL A 91 -14.66 -3.46 -51.92
C VAL A 91 -13.39 -3.13 -51.12
N ALA A 92 -12.40 -2.47 -51.72
CA ALA A 92 -11.17 -2.09 -51.05
C ALA A 92 -11.42 -1.17 -49.85
N VAL A 93 -12.32 -0.19 -49.97
CA VAL A 93 -12.71 0.71 -48.87
C VAL A 93 -13.39 -0.07 -47.74
N VAL A 94 -14.32 -0.97 -48.07
CA VAL A 94 -15.00 -1.80 -47.06
C VAL A 94 -14.00 -2.71 -46.34
N THR A 95 -13.10 -3.38 -47.07
CA THR A 95 -12.05 -4.21 -46.48
C THR A 95 -11.13 -3.38 -45.58
N PHE A 96 -10.73 -2.18 -46.02
CA PHE A 96 -9.91 -1.28 -45.22
C PHE A 96 -10.60 -0.88 -43.91
N LEU A 97 -11.89 -0.52 -43.95
CA LEU A 97 -12.66 -0.17 -42.75
C LEU A 97 -12.80 -1.34 -41.77
N ILE A 98 -13.03 -2.56 -42.29
CA ILE A 98 -13.08 -3.78 -41.47
C ILE A 98 -11.73 -4.03 -40.79
N VAL A 99 -10.64 -3.99 -41.56
CA VAL A 99 -9.28 -4.20 -41.03
C VAL A 99 -8.92 -3.13 -40.01
N ALA A 100 -9.22 -1.86 -40.28
CA ALA A 100 -8.99 -0.76 -39.36
C ALA A 100 -9.78 -0.94 -38.05
N GLY A 101 -11.06 -1.34 -38.14
CA GLY A 101 -11.89 -1.64 -36.97
C GLY A 101 -11.32 -2.77 -36.11
N ILE A 102 -10.85 -3.85 -36.74
CA ILE A 102 -10.20 -4.98 -36.06
C ILE A 102 -8.91 -4.51 -35.38
N GLN A 103 -8.06 -3.75 -36.08
CA GLN A 103 -6.80 -3.25 -35.52
C GLN A 103 -7.04 -2.34 -34.31
N ILE A 104 -8.02 -1.43 -34.38
CA ILE A 104 -8.40 -0.57 -33.25
C ILE A 104 -8.90 -1.40 -32.06
N TYR A 105 -9.75 -2.40 -32.32
CA TYR A 105 -10.26 -3.30 -31.30
C TYR A 105 -9.13 -4.09 -30.61
N LEU A 106 -8.19 -4.63 -31.39
CA LEU A 106 -7.05 -5.37 -30.87
C LEU A 106 -6.12 -4.47 -30.05
N HIS A 107 -5.81 -3.26 -30.54
CA HIS A 107 -4.96 -2.31 -29.83
C HIS A 107 -5.57 -1.87 -28.51
N LYS A 108 -6.89 -1.58 -28.49
CA LYS A 108 -7.61 -1.23 -27.26
C LYS A 108 -7.54 -2.36 -26.23
N ASN A 109 -7.77 -3.60 -26.65
CA ASN A 109 -7.70 -4.76 -25.76
C ASN A 109 -6.29 -5.00 -25.20
N GLN A 110 -5.23 -4.71 -25.97
CA GLN A 110 -3.85 -4.79 -25.47
C GLN A 110 -3.61 -3.72 -24.40
N LEU A 111 -4.06 -2.49 -24.61
CA LEU A 111 -3.91 -1.41 -23.65
C LEU A 111 -4.68 -1.67 -22.36
N ASP A 112 -5.91 -2.17 -22.46
CA ASP A 112 -6.74 -2.51 -21.30
C ASP A 112 -6.12 -3.68 -20.50
N LYS A 113 -5.50 -4.66 -21.18
CA LYS A 113 -4.73 -5.73 -20.53
C LYS A 113 -3.53 -5.19 -19.75
N LEU A 114 -2.74 -4.30 -20.35
CA LEU A 114 -1.57 -3.70 -19.70
C LEU A 114 -1.97 -2.91 -18.45
N ARG A 115 -3.04 -2.11 -18.54
CA ARG A 115 -3.59 -1.37 -17.38
C ARG A 115 -4.07 -2.31 -16.28
N LEU A 116 -4.72 -3.40 -16.65
CA LEU A 116 -5.18 -4.39 -15.69
C LEU A 116 -3.99 -5.10 -15.02
N GLU A 117 -2.96 -5.47 -15.77
CA GLU A 117 -1.73 -6.07 -15.21
C GLU A 117 -1.02 -5.12 -14.25
N GLU A 118 -0.93 -3.83 -14.57
CA GLU A 118 -0.36 -2.80 -13.69
C GLU A 118 -1.17 -2.64 -12.40
N LEU A 119 -2.50 -2.52 -12.51
CA LEU A 119 -3.39 -2.43 -11.35
C LEU A 119 -3.31 -3.69 -10.47
N LEU A 120 -3.27 -4.89 -11.07
CA LEU A 120 -3.12 -6.14 -10.33
C LEU A 120 -1.78 -6.19 -9.60
N LYS A 121 -0.71 -5.71 -10.22
CA LYS A 121 0.62 -5.65 -9.60
C LYS A 121 0.64 -4.69 -8.41
N GLU A 122 0.06 -3.51 -8.55
CA GLU A 122 -0.08 -2.55 -7.45
C GLU A 122 -0.89 -3.13 -6.29
N ARG A 123 -2.06 -3.70 -6.57
CA ARG A 123 -2.91 -4.34 -5.55
C ARG A 123 -2.22 -5.52 -4.86
N THR A 124 -1.50 -6.34 -5.62
CA THR A 124 -0.76 -7.46 -5.05
C THR A 124 0.34 -6.96 -4.12
N SER A 125 1.07 -5.90 -4.51
CA SER A 125 2.09 -5.29 -3.66
C SER A 125 1.50 -4.65 -2.39
N GLU A 126 0.34 -3.99 -2.48
CA GLU A 126 -0.38 -3.47 -1.30
C GLU A 126 -0.79 -4.60 -0.34
N ILE A 127 -1.34 -5.69 -0.88
CA ILE A 127 -1.75 -6.87 -0.10
C ILE A 127 -0.54 -7.53 0.56
N GLU A 128 0.57 -7.68 -0.16
CA GLU A 128 1.80 -8.24 0.39
C GLU A 128 2.33 -7.40 1.56
N LYS A 129 2.41 -6.06 1.39
CA LYS A 129 2.80 -5.15 2.49
C LYS A 129 1.87 -5.27 3.68
N SER A 130 0.56 -5.23 3.45
CA SER A 130 -0.42 -5.37 4.53
C SER A 130 -0.31 -6.72 5.25
N ARG A 131 -0.05 -7.80 4.50
CA ARG A 131 0.17 -9.14 5.06
C ARG A 131 1.44 -9.20 5.90
N GLU A 132 2.53 -8.59 5.44
CA GLU A 132 3.78 -8.51 6.20
C GLU A 132 3.61 -7.73 7.49
N GLU A 133 2.93 -6.58 7.45
CA GLU A 133 2.61 -5.78 8.63
C GLU A 133 1.73 -6.55 9.63
N LEU A 134 0.68 -7.23 9.13
CA LEU A 134 -0.18 -8.08 9.95
C LEU A 134 0.60 -9.24 10.58
N GLN A 135 1.48 -9.89 9.81
CA GLN A 135 2.30 -10.98 10.32
C GLN A 135 3.27 -10.49 11.41
N LEU A 136 3.90 -9.33 11.21
CA LEU A 136 4.76 -8.71 12.21
C LEU A 136 3.99 -8.36 13.48
N LEU A 137 2.79 -7.78 13.36
CA LEU A 137 1.93 -7.47 14.50
C LEU A 137 1.51 -8.73 15.25
N ASN A 138 1.17 -9.80 14.53
CA ASN A 138 0.79 -11.06 15.14
C ASN A 138 1.96 -11.73 15.87
N GLN A 139 3.17 -11.70 15.28
CA GLN A 139 4.39 -12.16 15.96
C GLN A 139 4.66 -11.39 17.26
N LYS A 140 4.50 -10.06 17.25
CA LYS A 140 4.64 -9.23 18.46
C LYS A 140 3.60 -9.61 19.52
N LYS A 141 2.34 -9.80 19.11
CA LYS A 141 1.25 -10.26 19.98
C LYS A 141 1.57 -11.62 20.60
N ASP A 142 1.96 -12.61 19.80
CA ASP A 142 2.26 -13.96 20.28
C ASP A 142 3.45 -13.96 21.26
N LEU A 143 4.46 -13.11 21.01
CA LEU A 143 5.57 -12.92 21.94
C LEU A 143 5.10 -12.38 23.30
N ILE A 144 4.20 -11.39 23.32
CA ILE A 144 3.60 -10.85 24.56
C ILE A 144 2.88 -11.97 25.32
N PHE A 145 2.00 -12.71 24.65
CA PHE A 145 1.23 -13.77 25.30
C PHE A 145 2.12 -14.91 25.81
N SER A 146 3.19 -15.25 25.08
CA SER A 146 4.17 -16.25 25.50
C SER A 146 4.91 -15.82 26.77
N ILE A 147 5.42 -14.59 26.80
CA ILE A 147 6.12 -14.02 27.97
C ILE A 147 5.19 -14.00 29.18
N LEU A 148 3.98 -13.44 29.04
CA LEU A 148 3.00 -13.39 30.14
C LEU A 148 2.64 -14.79 30.65
N SER A 149 2.34 -15.72 29.75
CA SER A 149 1.89 -17.07 30.13
C SER A 149 2.98 -17.86 30.85
N HIS A 150 4.23 -17.80 30.36
CA HIS A 150 5.34 -18.55 30.95
C HIS A 150 5.78 -17.94 32.28
N ASP A 151 5.99 -16.62 32.31
CA ASP A 151 6.61 -15.97 33.46
C ASP A 151 5.61 -15.63 34.57
N LEU A 152 4.29 -15.59 34.31
CA LEU A 152 3.26 -15.57 35.38
C LEU A 152 2.96 -16.96 35.94
N ARG A 153 3.19 -18.03 35.19
CA ARG A 153 2.96 -19.39 35.70
C ARG A 153 3.90 -19.74 36.84
N SER A 154 5.18 -19.36 36.74
CA SER A 154 6.21 -19.61 37.76
C SER A 154 5.83 -19.05 39.15
N PRO A 155 5.53 -17.75 39.33
CA PRO A 155 5.19 -17.15 40.62
C PRO A 155 3.89 -17.71 41.20
N LEU A 156 2.88 -17.95 40.36
CA LEU A 156 1.63 -18.59 40.80
C LEU A 156 1.84 -20.03 41.25
N THR A 157 2.75 -20.77 40.60
CA THR A 157 3.12 -22.13 41.01
C THR A 157 3.89 -22.11 42.33
N THR A 158 4.81 -21.16 42.53
CA THR A 158 5.51 -20.96 43.81
C THR A 158 4.53 -20.62 44.92
N LEU A 159 3.60 -19.70 44.67
CA LEU A 159 2.55 -19.31 45.62
C LEU A 159 1.67 -20.52 45.99
N LYS A 160 1.19 -21.26 44.98
CA LYS A 160 0.38 -22.46 45.18
C LYS A 160 1.12 -23.53 45.98
N GLY A 161 2.39 -23.78 45.67
CA GLY A 161 3.22 -24.74 46.39
C GLY A 161 3.38 -24.39 47.87
N PHE A 162 3.67 -23.13 48.18
CA PHE A 162 3.78 -22.69 49.56
C PHE A 162 2.44 -22.68 50.31
N LEU A 163 1.35 -22.26 49.67
CA LEU A 163 0.03 -22.38 50.26
C LEU A 163 -0.31 -23.85 50.56
N GLY A 164 0.11 -24.77 49.69
CA GLY A 164 0.02 -26.22 49.93
C GLY A 164 0.84 -26.68 51.15
N ILE A 165 2.06 -26.18 51.32
CA ILE A 165 2.89 -26.46 52.51
C ILE A 165 2.21 -25.92 53.77
N LEU A 166 1.77 -24.65 53.78
CA LEU A 166 1.08 -24.04 54.92
C LEU A 166 -0.19 -24.79 55.33
N ILE A 167 -0.99 -25.27 54.36
CA ILE A 167 -2.24 -25.99 54.62
C ILE A 167 -1.94 -27.45 55.02
N GLY A 168 -0.92 -28.07 54.44
CA GLY A 168 -0.60 -29.49 54.61
C GLY A 168 0.21 -29.85 55.86
N ASP A 169 1.05 -28.95 56.38
CA ASP A 169 2.03 -29.27 57.44
C ASP A 169 1.49 -29.31 58.87
N GLY A 170 0.17 -29.22 59.07
CA GLY A 170 -0.45 -29.39 60.41
C GLY A 170 0.10 -28.46 61.51
N GLY A 171 0.75 -27.35 61.13
CA GLY A 171 1.33 -26.38 62.07
C GLY A 171 2.78 -26.64 62.53
N GLN A 172 3.56 -27.50 61.86
CA GLN A 172 4.95 -27.81 62.26
C GLN A 172 6.03 -26.87 61.69
N LEU A 173 5.68 -25.88 60.87
CA LEU A 173 6.66 -24.92 60.35
C LEU A 173 7.16 -23.99 61.46
N SER A 174 8.49 -23.84 61.56
CA SER A 174 9.08 -22.84 62.45
C SER A 174 8.71 -21.42 62.01
N LYS A 175 8.78 -20.44 62.92
CA LYS A 175 8.60 -19.03 62.57
C LYS A 175 9.63 -18.59 61.52
N GLU A 176 10.84 -19.12 61.61
CA GLU A 176 11.94 -18.85 60.70
C GLU A 176 11.66 -19.35 59.28
N ASP A 177 11.07 -20.56 59.15
CA ASP A 177 10.68 -21.12 57.85
C ASP A 177 9.55 -20.32 57.21
N ILE A 178 8.52 -19.98 57.98
CA ILE A 178 7.42 -19.12 57.53
C ILE A 178 7.96 -17.78 57.01
N GLN A 179 8.89 -17.16 57.74
CA GLN A 179 9.48 -15.89 57.35
C GLN A 179 10.33 -16.02 56.08
N ARG A 180 11.15 -17.07 55.95
CA ARG A 180 11.95 -17.35 54.75
C ARG A 180 11.07 -17.55 53.51
N HIS A 181 10.01 -18.33 53.63
CA HIS A 181 9.09 -18.56 52.52
C HIS A 181 8.25 -17.33 52.17
N ALA A 182 7.79 -16.56 53.16
CA ALA A 182 7.06 -15.31 52.93
C ALA A 182 7.91 -14.29 52.17
N VAL A 183 9.20 -14.17 52.49
CA VAL A 183 10.14 -13.33 51.72
C VAL A 183 10.27 -13.83 50.27
N THR A 184 10.34 -15.14 50.07
CA THR A 184 10.44 -15.74 48.73
C THR A 184 9.21 -15.44 47.88
N ILE A 185 8.01 -15.57 48.46
CA ILE A 185 6.75 -15.21 47.79
C ILE A 185 6.69 -13.74 47.46
N ARG A 186 6.97 -12.88 48.44
CA ARG A 186 6.95 -11.43 48.24
C ARG A 186 7.84 -11.04 47.06
N ASN A 187 9.06 -11.57 47.00
CA ASN A 187 9.98 -11.31 45.90
C ASN A 187 9.42 -11.84 44.56
N SER A 188 8.85 -13.05 44.56
CA SER A 188 8.24 -13.65 43.36
C SER A 188 7.06 -12.83 42.83
N VAL A 189 6.14 -12.41 43.71
CA VAL A 189 5.00 -11.55 43.37
C VAL A 189 5.45 -10.18 42.89
N THR A 190 6.43 -9.57 43.57
CA THR A 190 6.99 -8.26 43.15
C THR A 190 7.59 -8.34 41.75
N ASN A 191 8.38 -9.37 41.46
CA ASN A 191 8.93 -9.60 40.11
C ASN A 191 7.84 -9.82 39.05
N SER A 192 6.72 -10.42 39.43
CA SER A 192 5.58 -10.68 38.54
C SER A 192 4.83 -9.40 38.21
N LEU A 193 4.60 -8.56 39.21
CA LEU A 193 3.98 -7.24 39.02
C LEU A 193 4.87 -6.36 38.14
N ASP A 194 6.17 -6.35 38.41
CA ASP A 194 7.16 -5.66 37.59
C ASP A 194 7.13 -6.13 36.12
N LEU A 195 6.95 -7.43 35.89
CA LEU A 195 6.77 -8.00 34.55
C LEU A 195 5.46 -7.56 33.90
N ILE A 196 4.34 -7.60 34.63
CA ILE A 196 3.02 -7.19 34.13
C ILE A 196 3.09 -5.74 33.70
N ASP A 197 3.61 -4.86 34.56
CA ASP A 197 3.74 -3.43 34.27
C ASP A 197 4.62 -3.22 33.04
N ASN A 198 5.82 -3.82 33.00
CA ASN A 198 6.72 -3.68 31.86
C ASN A 198 6.10 -4.22 30.55
N THR A 199 5.35 -5.32 30.61
CA THR A 199 4.70 -5.90 29.43
C THR A 199 3.51 -5.06 28.97
N LEU A 200 2.73 -4.52 29.91
CA LEU A 200 1.61 -3.62 29.63
C LEU A 200 2.10 -2.34 28.97
N PHE A 201 3.12 -1.68 29.56
CA PHE A 201 3.72 -0.49 28.98
C PHE A 201 4.31 -0.78 27.59
N TRP A 202 4.97 -1.92 27.41
CA TRP A 202 5.52 -2.27 26.11
C TRP A 202 4.43 -2.51 25.07
N SER A 203 3.37 -3.23 25.44
CA SER A 203 2.18 -3.45 24.60
C SER A 203 1.54 -2.13 24.16
N LEU A 204 1.30 -1.22 25.11
CA LEU A 204 0.75 0.10 24.83
C LEU A 204 1.65 0.91 23.89
N SER A 205 2.97 0.80 24.02
CA SER A 205 3.93 1.47 23.12
C SER A 205 3.83 0.91 21.70
N GLN A 206 3.74 -0.42 21.55
CA GLN A 206 3.60 -1.05 20.23
C GLN A 206 2.29 -0.68 19.53
N MET A 207 1.22 -0.42 20.30
CA MET A 207 -0.07 0.00 19.77
C MET A 207 -0.17 1.52 19.50
N GLY A 208 0.86 2.30 19.84
CA GLY A 208 0.83 3.77 19.74
C GLY A 208 -0.13 4.44 20.73
N ASN A 209 -0.65 3.71 21.72
CA ASN A 209 -1.71 4.16 22.63
C ASN A 209 -1.18 4.73 23.96
N ILE A 210 0.14 4.90 24.11
CA ILE A 210 0.68 5.58 25.30
C ILE A 210 0.39 7.07 25.19
N THR A 211 -0.45 7.57 26.10
CA THR A 211 -0.68 9.00 26.21
C THR A 211 0.54 9.66 26.83
N TYR A 212 1.19 10.54 26.08
CA TYR A 212 2.30 11.36 26.57
C TYR A 212 1.75 12.63 27.21
N THR A 213 1.90 12.75 28.53
CA THR A 213 1.43 13.91 29.31
C THR A 213 2.58 14.65 29.96
N PRO A 214 3.39 15.41 29.18
CA PRO A 214 4.52 16.12 29.73
C PRO A 214 4.08 17.22 30.67
N THR A 215 4.72 17.28 31.83
CA THR A 215 4.56 18.34 32.81
C THR A 215 5.95 18.80 33.29
N THR A 216 5.98 19.92 34.02
CA THR A 216 7.21 20.30 34.72
C THR A 216 7.37 19.41 35.95
N VAL A 217 8.28 18.45 35.86
CA VAL A 217 8.52 17.43 36.89
C VAL A 217 9.77 17.77 37.69
N ARG A 218 9.64 17.67 39.01
CA ARG A 218 10.78 17.72 39.94
C ARG A 218 11.40 16.33 40.07
N LEU A 219 12.72 16.21 39.93
CA LEU A 219 13.39 14.92 39.95
C LEU A 219 13.56 14.33 41.36
N GLU A 220 13.66 15.17 42.39
CA GLU A 220 14.00 14.71 43.75
C GLU A 220 12.97 13.72 44.33
N PRO A 221 11.64 13.95 44.24
CA PRO A 221 10.66 12.99 44.73
C PRO A 221 10.75 11.62 44.07
N ILE A 222 11.07 11.58 42.77
CA ILE A 222 11.24 10.34 42.00
C ILE A 222 12.47 9.59 42.51
N LEU A 223 13.60 10.29 42.65
CA LEU A 223 14.86 9.70 43.12
C LEU A 223 14.72 9.15 44.55
N GLU A 224 14.07 9.88 45.46
CA GLU A 224 13.84 9.42 46.83
C GLU A 224 12.89 8.22 46.90
N LYS A 225 11.85 8.18 46.07
CA LYS A 225 10.97 7.01 45.97
C LYS A 225 11.75 5.77 45.51
N ILE A 226 12.63 5.92 44.54
CA ILE A 226 13.47 4.83 44.02
C ILE A 226 14.53 4.41 45.04
N ARG A 227 15.13 5.36 45.77
CA ARG A 227 16.03 5.09 46.90
C ARG A 227 15.32 4.20 47.92
N GLY A 228 14.14 4.59 48.39
CA GLY A 228 13.35 3.81 49.35
C GLY A 228 12.97 2.41 48.83
N LEU A 229 12.65 2.29 47.55
CA LEU A 229 12.30 1.01 46.92
C LEU A 229 13.47 0.02 46.89
N TYR A 230 14.67 0.49 46.58
CA TYR A 230 15.82 -0.39 46.32
C TYR A 230 16.84 -0.47 47.46
N GLN A 231 16.76 0.37 48.49
CA GLN A 231 17.70 0.35 49.61
C GLN A 231 17.80 -1.04 50.25
N LEU A 232 16.66 -1.64 50.61
CA LEU A 232 16.65 -2.98 51.22
C LEU A 232 17.25 -4.06 50.31
N THR A 233 17.05 -3.95 49.00
CA THR A 233 17.58 -4.89 48.01
C THR A 233 19.10 -4.73 47.89
N ALA A 234 19.59 -3.49 47.87
CA ALA A 234 21.02 -3.19 47.85
C ALA A 234 21.70 -3.70 49.13
N ASP A 235 21.12 -3.44 50.30
CA ASP A 235 21.65 -3.88 51.59
C ASP A 235 21.76 -5.41 51.67
N LYS A 236 20.72 -6.12 51.22
CA LYS A 236 20.72 -7.59 51.16
C LYS A 236 21.81 -8.17 50.26
N LYS A 237 22.14 -7.49 49.17
CA LYS A 237 23.21 -7.87 48.23
C LYS A 237 24.56 -7.27 48.62
N GLN A 238 24.64 -6.60 49.77
CA GLN A 238 25.83 -5.89 50.25
C GLN A 238 26.39 -4.90 49.23
N ILE A 239 25.50 -4.23 48.48
CA ILE A 239 25.85 -3.20 47.51
C ILE A 239 25.65 -1.83 48.14
N ARG A 240 26.65 -0.95 48.01
CA ARG A 240 26.50 0.46 48.41
C ARG A 240 25.70 1.20 47.35
N LEU A 241 24.45 1.56 47.67
CA LEU A 241 23.61 2.40 46.81
C LEU A 241 23.74 3.86 47.24
N SER A 242 24.18 4.73 46.33
CA SER A 242 24.36 6.17 46.57
C SER A 242 23.57 6.99 45.55
N PHE A 243 22.96 8.08 46.02
CA PHE A 243 22.29 9.07 45.17
C PHE A 243 22.95 10.42 45.41
N GLN A 244 23.41 11.05 44.33
CA GLN A 244 24.11 12.33 44.33
C GLN A 244 23.46 13.18 43.25
N TYR A 245 22.81 14.28 43.62
CA TYR A 245 22.09 15.11 42.66
C TYR A 245 22.11 16.58 43.03
N GLU A 246 22.06 17.44 42.01
CA GLU A 246 21.88 18.88 42.20
C GLU A 246 20.49 19.19 42.77
N GLU A 247 20.37 20.26 43.54
CA GLU A 247 19.08 20.71 44.08
C GLU A 247 18.23 21.41 43.01
N ASN A 248 16.91 21.26 43.12
CA ASN A 248 15.89 21.91 42.28
C ASN A 248 15.95 21.54 40.79
N LEU A 249 16.30 20.28 40.49
CA LEU A 249 16.29 19.78 39.12
C LEU A 249 14.86 19.61 38.59
N ARG A 250 14.54 20.35 37.51
CA ARG A 250 13.24 20.33 36.84
C ARG A 250 13.38 19.98 35.37
N VAL A 251 12.57 19.04 34.91
CA VAL A 251 12.52 18.57 33.52
C VAL A 251 11.12 18.71 32.94
N ASN A 252 11.03 18.85 31.62
CA ASN A 252 9.75 18.77 30.92
C ASN A 252 9.53 17.34 30.42
N ALA A 253 8.77 16.56 31.18
CA ALA A 253 8.65 15.12 30.96
C ALA A 253 7.34 14.55 31.51
N ASP A 254 7.00 13.34 31.08
CA ASP A 254 5.97 12.54 31.73
C ASP A 254 6.55 11.90 33.01
N GLU A 255 5.94 12.20 34.16
CA GLU A 255 6.44 11.76 35.47
C GLU A 255 6.49 10.23 35.61
N ASN A 256 5.48 9.53 35.07
CA ASN A 256 5.40 8.08 35.15
C ASN A 256 6.48 7.43 34.28
N MET A 257 6.67 7.94 33.06
CA MET A 257 7.73 7.45 32.17
C MET A 257 9.11 7.65 32.81
N LEU A 258 9.36 8.82 33.41
CA LEU A 258 10.62 9.14 34.06
C LEU A 258 10.88 8.21 35.26
N TYR A 259 9.85 7.96 36.08
CA TYR A 259 9.92 6.97 37.16
C TYR A 259 10.28 5.58 36.63
N VAL A 260 9.62 5.11 35.57
CA VAL A 260 9.88 3.79 34.97
C VAL A 260 11.30 3.70 34.40
N ILE A 261 11.80 4.75 33.75
CA ILE A 261 13.18 4.81 33.25
C ILE A 261 14.17 4.63 34.40
N VAL A 262 14.15 5.53 35.39
CA VAL A 262 15.14 5.51 36.46
C VAL A 262 15.04 4.23 37.30
N ARG A 263 13.82 3.76 37.58
CA ARG A 263 13.59 2.49 38.29
C ARG A 263 14.24 1.32 37.54
N ASN A 264 14.04 1.21 36.24
CA ASN A 264 14.61 0.10 35.44
C ASN A 264 16.13 0.18 35.37
N LEU A 265 16.71 1.38 35.24
CA LEU A 265 18.16 1.55 35.23
C LEU A 265 18.79 1.15 36.57
N VAL A 266 18.24 1.61 37.69
CA VAL A 266 18.71 1.24 39.04
C VAL A 266 18.53 -0.26 39.30
N SER A 267 17.40 -0.84 38.91
CA SER A 267 17.14 -2.28 39.01
C SER A 267 18.18 -3.09 38.25
N ASN A 268 18.51 -2.69 37.01
CA ASN A 268 19.53 -3.37 36.21
C ASN A 268 20.92 -3.23 36.85
N ALA A 269 21.30 -2.03 37.30
CA ALA A 269 22.56 -1.81 37.98
C ALA A 269 22.71 -2.74 39.20
N LEU A 270 21.69 -2.85 40.06
CA LEU A 270 21.71 -3.75 41.21
C LEU A 270 21.74 -5.23 40.83
N LYS A 271 21.03 -5.64 39.77
CA LYS A 271 21.02 -7.02 39.28
C LYS A 271 22.40 -7.46 38.76
N PHE A 272 23.13 -6.59 38.07
CA PHE A 272 24.39 -6.93 37.41
C PHE A 272 25.65 -6.52 38.19
N THR A 273 25.48 -5.83 39.32
CA THR A 273 26.57 -5.50 40.24
C THR A 273 26.90 -6.68 41.17
N ARG A 274 28.20 -6.87 41.44
CA ARG A 274 28.69 -7.88 42.40
C ARG A 274 28.53 -7.39 43.84
N GLU A 275 28.54 -8.31 44.78
CA GLU A 275 28.52 -7.99 46.21
C GLU A 275 29.71 -7.09 46.60
N SER A 276 29.54 -6.25 47.62
CA SER A 276 30.55 -5.31 48.13
C SER A 276 30.99 -4.20 47.15
N LYS A 277 30.27 -4.01 46.04
CA LYS A 277 30.51 -2.94 45.07
C LYS A 277 29.51 -1.79 45.23
N THR A 278 29.68 -0.74 44.43
CA THR A 278 28.86 0.48 44.51
C THR A 278 28.00 0.66 43.26
N VAL A 279 26.77 1.12 43.47
CA VAL A 279 25.90 1.69 42.45
C VAL A 279 25.63 3.15 42.82
N THR A 280 25.93 4.07 41.90
CA THR A 280 25.75 5.51 42.10
C THR A 280 24.77 6.07 41.08
N VAL A 281 23.75 6.77 41.57
CA VAL A 281 22.81 7.52 40.75
C VAL A 281 23.19 8.99 40.81
N LEU A 282 23.55 9.56 39.68
CA LEU A 282 23.94 10.96 39.50
C LEU A 282 22.83 11.70 38.78
N ALA A 283 22.47 12.91 39.20
CA ALA A 283 21.63 13.80 38.40
C ALA A 283 22.14 15.24 38.44
N PHE A 284 22.35 15.85 37.28
CA PHE A 284 22.92 17.19 37.16
C PHE A 284 22.46 17.87 35.88
N THR A 285 22.52 19.20 35.86
CA THR A 285 22.22 20.01 34.68
C THR A 285 23.41 19.97 33.72
N LYS A 286 23.15 19.67 32.44
CA LYS A 286 24.13 19.71 31.35
C LYS A 286 23.53 20.46 30.17
N ASP A 287 24.03 21.67 29.92
CA ASP A 287 23.52 22.58 28.90
C ASP A 287 22.01 22.84 29.08
N GLU A 288 21.21 22.62 28.05
CA GLU A 288 19.74 22.77 28.04
C GLU A 288 18.98 21.51 28.49
N SER A 289 19.69 20.54 29.08
CA SER A 289 19.12 19.26 29.50
C SER A 289 19.53 18.90 30.93
N VAL A 290 18.76 18.04 31.57
CA VAL A 290 19.15 17.37 32.81
C VAL A 290 19.63 15.97 32.47
N CYS A 291 20.83 15.63 32.93
CA CYS A 291 21.43 14.32 32.78
C CYS A 291 21.22 13.49 34.03
N ILE A 292 20.70 12.28 33.87
CA ILE A 292 20.57 11.26 34.92
C ILE A 292 21.48 10.11 34.54
N GLN A 293 22.45 9.77 35.39
CA GLN A 293 23.37 8.67 35.16
C GLN A 293 23.22 7.62 36.25
N VAL A 294 23.20 6.35 35.84
CA VAL A 294 23.32 5.21 36.76
C VAL A 294 24.64 4.53 36.45
N VAL A 295 25.55 4.61 37.42
CA VAL A 295 26.91 4.06 37.34
C VAL A 295 26.98 2.83 38.24
N ASP A 296 27.33 1.70 37.66
CA ASP A 296 27.49 0.44 38.35
C ASP A 296 28.89 -0.15 38.14
N GLN A 297 29.38 -0.85 39.15
CA GLN A 297 30.66 -1.59 39.11
C GLN A 297 30.40 -3.09 38.90
N GLY A 298 29.53 -3.41 37.95
CA GLY A 298 29.09 -4.76 37.63
C GLY A 298 29.96 -5.50 36.62
N VAL A 299 29.37 -6.53 36.02
CA VAL A 299 30.05 -7.42 35.06
C VAL A 299 30.40 -6.75 33.74
N GLY A 300 29.81 -5.59 33.45
CA GLY A 300 29.97 -4.87 32.18
C GLY A 300 29.41 -5.61 30.96
N MET A 301 29.64 -5.02 29.79
CA MET A 301 29.16 -5.49 28.49
C MET A 301 30.22 -5.25 27.41
N SER A 302 30.26 -6.11 26.40
CA SER A 302 31.06 -5.88 25.19
C SER A 302 30.41 -4.84 24.29
N THR A 303 31.18 -4.22 23.40
CA THR A 303 30.68 -3.27 22.39
C THR A 303 29.60 -3.90 21.51
N ASP A 304 29.74 -5.17 21.14
CA ASP A 304 28.73 -5.91 20.37
C ASP A 304 27.42 -6.08 21.15
N GLN A 305 27.50 -6.32 22.47
CA GLN A 305 26.31 -6.41 23.32
C GLN A 305 25.59 -5.05 23.40
N ILE A 306 26.34 -3.97 23.59
CA ILE A 306 25.78 -2.60 23.62
C ILE A 306 25.08 -2.29 22.29
N ASN A 307 25.75 -2.56 21.16
CA ASN A 307 25.19 -2.34 19.84
C ASN A 307 23.90 -3.13 19.62
N ARG A 308 23.85 -4.40 20.04
CA ARG A 308 22.62 -5.22 19.96
C ARG A 308 21.50 -4.65 20.82
N LEU A 309 21.79 -4.20 22.04
CA LEU A 309 20.80 -3.61 22.95
C LEU A 309 20.23 -2.29 22.43
N LEU A 310 21.02 -1.51 21.70
CA LEU A 310 20.58 -0.23 21.12
C LEU A 310 19.86 -0.40 19.77
N THR A 311 20.19 -1.42 18.98
CA THR A 311 19.67 -1.62 17.62
C THR A 311 18.43 -2.52 17.53
N MET A 312 18.27 -3.49 18.44
CA MET A 312 17.14 -4.42 18.38
C MET A 312 15.89 -3.85 19.06
N ASP A 313 14.74 -4.02 18.41
CA ASP A 313 13.41 -3.78 19.01
C ASP A 313 12.82 -5.03 19.68
N GLN A 314 13.68 -6.03 19.96
CA GLN A 314 13.30 -7.27 20.64
C GLN A 314 13.92 -7.36 22.04
N PRO A 315 13.25 -8.02 23.00
CA PRO A 315 13.77 -8.17 24.36
C PRO A 315 15.03 -9.04 24.39
N VAL A 316 16.10 -8.56 25.04
CA VAL A 316 17.34 -9.33 25.23
C VAL A 316 17.43 -9.80 26.68
N VAL A 317 17.39 -11.12 26.90
CA VAL A 317 17.38 -11.73 28.22
C VAL A 317 18.79 -12.11 28.66
N LYS A 318 19.23 -11.60 29.82
CA LYS A 318 20.47 -12.00 30.50
C LYS A 318 20.17 -12.25 31.99
N LYS A 319 20.81 -13.27 32.57
CA LYS A 319 20.71 -13.56 34.00
C LYS A 319 21.58 -12.59 34.80
N GLY A 320 21.07 -12.10 35.93
CA GLY A 320 21.82 -11.28 36.89
C GLY A 320 22.91 -12.06 37.63
N THR A 321 23.74 -11.34 38.41
CA THR A 321 24.88 -11.94 39.13
C THR A 321 24.45 -12.92 40.23
N SER A 322 23.22 -12.81 40.73
CA SER A 322 22.62 -13.73 41.69
C SER A 322 21.54 -14.60 41.02
N ASN A 323 21.68 -14.90 39.72
CA ASN A 323 20.73 -15.68 38.91
C ASN A 323 19.32 -15.07 38.80
N GLU A 324 19.18 -13.76 38.98
CA GLU A 324 17.92 -13.06 38.76
C GLU A 324 17.51 -13.19 37.28
N LYS A 325 16.32 -13.72 37.02
CA LYS A 325 15.74 -13.74 35.66
C LYS A 325 15.23 -12.34 35.30
N GLY A 326 15.74 -11.78 34.21
CA GLY A 326 15.22 -10.55 33.59
C GLY A 326 14.43 -10.86 32.33
N THR A 327 13.46 -10.02 31.99
CA THR A 327 12.57 -10.20 30.82
C THR A 327 13.13 -9.55 29.55
N GLY A 328 14.22 -8.76 29.68
CA GLY A 328 14.81 -7.99 28.58
C GLY A 328 14.00 -6.76 28.15
N LEU A 329 12.80 -6.54 28.72
CA LEU A 329 11.91 -5.43 28.36
C LEU A 329 12.32 -4.08 28.97
N GLY A 330 13.00 -4.10 30.13
CA GLY A 330 13.26 -2.88 30.90
C GLY A 330 14.07 -1.83 30.15
N LEU A 331 15.16 -2.22 29.47
CA LEU A 331 15.98 -1.27 28.71
C LEU A 331 15.29 -0.81 27.41
N LEU A 332 14.52 -1.69 26.77
CA LEU A 332 13.73 -1.37 25.59
C LEU A 332 12.69 -0.27 25.91
N LEU A 333 11.99 -0.41 27.05
CA LEU A 333 11.10 0.62 27.57
C LEU A 333 11.83 1.92 27.88
N CYS A 334 13.02 1.84 28.50
CA CYS A 334 13.83 3.04 28.75
C CYS A 334 14.13 3.77 27.44
N LYS A 335 14.56 3.07 26.39
CA LYS A 335 14.83 3.67 25.07
C LYS A 335 13.58 4.37 24.51
N GLN A 336 12.43 3.71 24.54
CA GLN A 336 11.17 4.27 24.04
C GLN A 336 10.72 5.49 24.84
N PHE A 337 10.72 5.41 26.17
CA PHE A 337 10.28 6.51 27.04
C PHE A 337 11.23 7.70 26.99
N VAL A 338 12.54 7.46 26.89
CA VAL A 338 13.51 8.55 26.70
C VAL A 338 13.25 9.27 25.38
N ALA A 339 13.02 8.52 24.29
CA ALA A 339 12.69 9.12 22.99
C ALA A 339 11.36 9.90 23.03
N MET A 340 10.31 9.37 23.69
CA MET A 340 9.03 10.08 23.86
C MET A 340 9.19 11.37 24.67
N ASN A 341 10.10 11.39 25.64
CA ASN A 341 10.46 12.59 26.41
C ASN A 341 11.48 13.49 25.70
N LYS A 342 11.68 13.34 24.38
CA LYS A 342 12.63 14.11 23.56
C LYS A 342 14.07 14.07 24.10
N GLY A 343 14.43 12.96 24.75
CA GLY A 343 15.72 12.75 25.37
C GLY A 343 16.65 11.84 24.57
N MET A 344 17.85 11.62 25.12
CA MET A 344 18.81 10.66 24.57
C MET A 344 19.35 9.73 25.64
N LEU A 345 19.44 8.43 25.32
CA LEU A 345 20.00 7.37 26.15
C LEU A 345 21.35 6.93 25.57
N THR A 346 22.40 6.91 26.40
CA THR A 346 23.74 6.45 26.04
C THR A 346 24.25 5.44 27.05
N ILE A 347 24.94 4.40 26.58
CA ILE A 347 25.50 3.34 27.42
C ILE A 347 27.01 3.30 27.19
N TYR A 348 27.78 3.41 28.28
CA TYR A 348 29.22 3.20 28.29
C TYR A 348 29.52 2.04 29.21
N SER A 349 30.17 0.99 28.71
CA SER A 349 30.49 -0.19 29.51
C SER A 349 31.78 -0.83 29.03
N HIS A 350 32.54 -1.36 29.99
CA HIS A 350 33.70 -2.20 29.74
C HIS A 350 33.51 -3.50 30.52
N GLU A 351 33.84 -4.64 29.90
CA GLU A 351 33.73 -5.93 30.55
C GLU A 351 34.53 -5.95 31.86
N GLN A 352 33.93 -6.47 32.93
CA GLN A 352 34.49 -6.58 34.29
C GLN A 352 34.73 -5.26 35.04
N GLU A 353 34.53 -4.10 34.39
CA GLU A 353 34.75 -2.79 35.03
C GLU A 353 33.44 -2.13 35.44
N GLY A 354 32.35 -2.39 34.73
CA GLY A 354 31.00 -1.92 35.06
C GLY A 354 30.28 -1.25 33.89
N THR A 355 29.20 -0.55 34.20
CA THR A 355 28.36 0.13 33.21
C THR A 355 27.94 1.51 33.71
N THR A 356 27.98 2.49 32.83
CA THR A 356 27.34 3.80 33.00
C THR A 356 26.24 3.94 31.97
N VAL A 357 25.00 4.01 32.43
CA VAL A 357 23.85 4.36 31.58
C VAL A 357 23.49 5.80 31.86
N SER A 358 23.51 6.65 30.84
CA SER A 358 23.13 8.06 30.93
C SER A 358 21.87 8.33 30.14
N VAL A 359 20.96 9.09 30.73
CA VAL A 359 19.73 9.57 30.11
C VAL A 359 19.73 11.09 30.20
N THR A 360 19.43 11.76 29.09
CA THR A 360 19.30 13.22 29.03
C THR A 360 17.86 13.57 28.71
N ILE A 361 17.28 14.52 29.43
CA ILE A 361 15.90 15.00 29.25
C ILE A 361 15.93 16.53 29.21
N PRO A 362 15.16 17.19 28.31
CA PRO A 362 15.10 18.65 28.26
C PRO A 362 14.72 19.29 29.60
N LYS A 363 15.44 20.36 29.96
CA LYS A 363 15.17 21.11 31.18
C LYS A 363 13.82 21.84 31.09
N ALA A 364 13.14 21.99 32.22
CA ALA A 364 11.90 22.76 32.28
C ALA A 364 12.16 24.23 31.90
N GLY A 365 11.37 24.77 30.96
CA GLY A 365 11.52 26.13 30.42
C GLY A 365 12.28 26.22 29.10
N VAL A 366 12.87 25.12 28.62
CA VAL A 366 13.44 25.03 27.28
C VAL A 366 12.35 24.52 26.34
N THR A 367 11.76 25.41 25.55
CA THR A 367 10.92 25.01 24.41
C THR A 367 11.81 24.40 23.33
N VAL A 368 11.65 23.09 23.11
CA VAL A 368 12.26 22.32 22.01
C VAL A 368 11.32 22.25 20.82
#